data_AF-T1PD52-F1
#
_entry.id   AF-T1PD52-F1
#
_cell.length_a   1.000
_cell.length_b   1.000
_cell.length_c   1.000
_cell.angle_alpha   90.00
_cell.angle_beta   90.00
_cell.angle_gamma   90.00
#
_symmetry.space_group_name_H-M   'P 1'
#
loop_
_entity.id
_entity.type
_entity.pdbx_description
1 polymer ?
#
loop_
_entity_poly.entity_id
_entity_poly.type
_entity_poly.pdbx_seq_one_letter_code
_entity_poly.pdbx_strand_id
1 'polypeptide(L)'
;MKFGILLLLVVASLAVVRSSEDHKALNEKQHSILIKSLDKDYRPCADFYRYACYKWSDQHKDNGDNYTTVPEMMNYDINMEVIEYLEKTPETDMPGFVKLVKDFYVSCTESPEFKPLDFMHWMEKEEHIKWALFTPDAAEDFVFDWTKILATFRKYGFNNMFITESRHYQEGSHFITYLKKPMYSDGFNFVFNYEIDEYNETIPLPSGTMGFHDLWKYIDPFEDKLRDIKVEEQEKPKMFKYHELPYPWMQSYLKYLMEPEVIDPNMEVGIDNMAYMKALDSLLKEYDAKVLVRYMEIRFLQDADKFNKRATKNECMTTTKSLLPMAVEWIYEQMHPEIVKEMPKIEQMFENILKNVNKSLHMDVSEYIPKEFFGKLETMHMKVGMIPQENAKDLLESYYADVKLDAHEYYRNFVKMLEFYYKLEHTHFDYKNFAEDKGFFFKTPSYNFESSIRPIYVPSMNLMILPFGLFRPPVYHEDFEDIFKQSSLATIMGMGMFDAFLSTKDFPNEDVKKLAGVIGLHAAFEVFFSSLQSEEISRYLTMFGFTSLHELKQMFFLNAIHYKCEWYSGDADIVNFATSNLSDFTEAYDCKLNNFMRMF
;
A
#
# COMPACT_ATOMS: atom_id res chain seq x y z
N MET A 1 51.02 -17.49 -23.38
CA MET A 1 50.73 -16.77 -22.12
C MET A 1 50.62 -15.24 -22.27
N LYS A 2 51.46 -14.55 -23.04
CA LYS A 2 51.39 -13.07 -23.19
C LYS A 2 50.16 -12.54 -23.96
N PHE A 3 49.64 -13.28 -24.94
CA PHE A 3 48.45 -12.86 -25.72
C PHE A 3 47.12 -12.95 -24.94
N GLY A 4 46.98 -13.90 -24.01
CA GLY A 4 45.78 -14.03 -23.18
C GLY A 4 45.65 -12.93 -22.13
N ILE A 5 46.78 -12.44 -21.59
CA ILE A 5 46.82 -11.33 -20.62
C ILE A 5 46.46 -10.00 -21.29
N LEU A 6 46.92 -9.76 -22.53
CA LEU A 6 46.61 -8.54 -23.27
C LEU A 6 45.12 -8.45 -23.63
N LEU A 7 44.49 -9.58 -24.01
CA LEU A 7 43.07 -9.63 -24.34
C LEU A 7 42.19 -9.41 -23.09
N LEU A 8 42.56 -10.00 -21.95
CA LEU A 8 41.88 -9.78 -20.66
C LEU A 8 41.99 -8.31 -20.19
N LEU A 9 43.15 -7.68 -20.37
CA LEU A 9 43.34 -6.26 -20.04
C LEU A 9 42.50 -5.33 -20.94
N VAL A 10 42.38 -5.64 -22.23
CA VAL A 10 41.55 -4.85 -23.17
C VAL A 10 40.06 -5.02 -22.87
N VAL A 11 39.59 -6.24 -22.60
CA VAL A 11 38.18 -6.48 -22.23
C VAL A 11 37.84 -5.85 -20.88
N ALA A 12 38.73 -5.94 -19.89
CA ALA A 12 38.56 -5.26 -18.61
C ALA A 12 38.55 -3.73 -18.77
N SER A 13 39.42 -3.17 -19.61
CA SER A 13 39.45 -1.73 -19.88
C SER A 13 38.18 -1.25 -20.59
N LEU A 14 37.66 -2.01 -21.56
CA LEU A 14 36.42 -1.68 -22.27
C LEU A 14 35.19 -1.78 -21.35
N ALA A 15 35.14 -2.77 -20.45
CA ALA A 15 34.08 -2.89 -19.46
C ALA A 15 34.11 -1.72 -18.44
N VAL A 16 35.31 -1.31 -18.01
CA VAL A 16 35.50 -0.16 -17.11
C VAL A 16 35.11 1.16 -17.77
N VAL A 17 35.48 1.36 -19.04
CA VAL A 17 35.09 2.57 -19.78
C VAL A 17 33.58 2.64 -19.97
N ARG A 18 32.95 1.53 -20.36
CA ARG A 18 31.50 1.46 -20.55
C ARG A 18 30.74 1.69 -19.23
N SER A 19 31.15 1.04 -18.15
CA SER A 19 30.59 1.26 -16.80
C SER A 19 30.79 2.71 -16.33
N SER A 20 31.94 3.34 -16.61
CA SER A 20 32.18 4.74 -16.26
C SER A 20 31.33 5.72 -17.09
N GLU A 21 31.08 5.42 -18.37
CA GLU A 21 30.21 6.23 -19.23
C GLU A 21 28.74 6.10 -18.78
N ASP A 22 28.31 4.88 -18.45
CA ASP A 22 26.95 4.59 -17.96
C ASP A 22 26.70 5.27 -16.59
N HIS A 23 27.66 5.23 -15.66
CA HIS A 23 27.61 5.92 -14.36
C HIS A 23 27.41 7.43 -14.51
N LYS A 24 28.25 8.08 -15.32
CA LYS A 24 28.17 9.53 -15.52
C LYS A 24 26.85 9.93 -16.18
N ALA A 25 26.46 9.21 -17.24
CA ALA A 25 25.23 9.49 -17.98
C ALA A 25 23.98 9.35 -17.10
N LEU A 26 23.95 8.35 -16.22
CA LEU A 26 22.84 8.12 -15.29
C LEU A 26 22.67 9.30 -14.31
N ASN A 27 23.76 9.79 -13.73
CA ASN A 27 23.74 10.91 -12.79
C ASN A 27 23.42 12.25 -13.46
N GLU A 28 23.95 12.49 -14.66
CA GLU A 28 23.59 13.66 -15.48
C GLU A 28 22.11 13.63 -15.88
N LYS A 29 21.57 12.44 -16.18
CA LYS A 29 20.13 12.26 -16.47
C LYS A 29 19.28 12.64 -15.26
N GLN A 30 19.63 12.16 -14.07
CA GLN A 30 18.88 12.51 -12.84
C GLN A 30 18.92 14.01 -12.58
N HIS A 31 20.12 14.63 -12.66
CA HIS A 31 20.24 16.10 -12.55
C HIS A 31 19.38 16.83 -13.59
N SER A 32 19.37 16.37 -14.85
CA SER A 32 18.58 16.97 -15.92
C SER A 32 17.08 16.92 -15.64
N ILE A 33 16.57 15.81 -15.10
CA ILE A 33 15.16 15.67 -14.71
C ILE A 33 14.80 16.73 -13.67
N LEU A 34 15.59 16.86 -12.60
CA LEU A 34 15.36 17.85 -11.55
C LEU A 34 15.29 19.28 -12.10
N ILE A 35 16.21 19.66 -12.99
CA ILE A 35 16.26 20.99 -13.58
C ILE A 35 15.08 21.25 -14.52
N LYS A 36 14.61 20.24 -15.25
CA LYS A 36 13.45 20.36 -16.14
C LYS A 36 12.12 20.45 -15.38
N SER A 37 12.04 19.88 -14.19
CA SER A 37 10.87 19.96 -13.31
C SER A 37 10.66 21.35 -12.69
N LEU A 38 11.67 22.23 -12.78
CA LEU A 38 11.63 23.55 -12.16
C LEU A 38 10.65 24.51 -12.82
N ASP A 39 9.81 25.15 -12.02
CA ASP A 39 9.07 26.35 -12.41
C ASP A 39 9.79 27.64 -11.95
N LYS A 40 10.64 28.17 -12.83
CA LYS A 40 11.46 29.37 -12.57
C LYS A 40 10.68 30.66 -12.43
N ASP A 41 9.37 30.66 -12.72
CA ASP A 41 8.49 31.81 -12.50
C ASP A 41 8.11 31.96 -11.01
N TYR A 42 8.37 30.92 -10.20
CA TYR A 42 8.10 30.91 -8.77
C TYR A 42 9.38 30.98 -7.95
N ARG A 43 9.28 31.56 -6.75
CA ARG A 43 10.41 31.71 -5.84
C ARG A 43 10.47 30.52 -4.89
N PRO A 44 11.64 29.85 -4.73
CA PRO A 44 11.79 28.68 -3.87
C PRO A 44 11.43 28.97 -2.40
N CYS A 45 11.68 30.19 -1.92
CA CYS A 45 11.37 30.59 -0.54
C CYS A 45 9.89 30.87 -0.27
N ALA A 46 9.05 30.96 -1.31
CA ALA A 46 7.62 31.25 -1.18
C ALA A 46 6.77 29.98 -1.33
N ASP A 47 7.12 29.15 -2.31
CA ASP A 47 6.46 27.87 -2.59
C ASP A 47 7.49 26.95 -3.25
N PHE A 48 8.19 26.17 -2.42
CA PHE A 48 9.26 25.31 -2.89
C PHE A 48 8.72 24.13 -3.69
N TYR A 49 7.58 23.57 -3.28
CA TYR A 49 6.93 22.50 -4.01
C TYR A 49 6.65 22.93 -5.45
N ARG A 50 6.00 24.08 -5.64
CA ARG A 50 5.73 24.60 -6.98
C ARG A 50 7.00 24.90 -7.76
N TYR A 51 7.99 25.52 -7.12
CA TYR A 51 9.28 25.80 -7.75
C TYR A 51 9.96 24.52 -8.27
N ALA A 52 9.85 23.40 -7.56
CA ALA A 52 10.65 22.20 -7.83
C ALA A 52 9.90 21.07 -8.56
N CYS A 53 8.59 20.93 -8.37
CA CYS A 53 7.80 19.80 -8.88
C CYS A 53 6.82 20.15 -9.99
N TYR A 54 6.42 21.42 -10.15
CA TYR A 54 5.25 21.77 -10.97
C TYR A 54 5.36 21.33 -12.44
N LYS A 55 6.56 21.39 -13.04
CA LYS A 55 6.81 20.94 -14.44
C LYS A 55 7.23 19.49 -14.56
N TRP A 56 7.15 18.71 -13.48
CA TRP A 56 7.33 17.27 -13.57
C TRP A 56 6.23 16.64 -14.44
N SER A 57 4.97 17.03 -14.23
CA SER A 57 3.83 16.53 -15.00
C SER A 57 3.96 16.77 -16.51
N ASP A 58 4.53 17.91 -16.93
CA ASP A 58 4.79 18.23 -18.34
C ASP A 58 5.74 17.22 -19.01
N GLN A 59 6.69 16.66 -18.26
CA GLN A 59 7.64 15.64 -18.75
C GLN A 59 7.01 14.25 -18.87
N HIS A 60 5.88 14.03 -18.21
CA HIS A 60 5.23 12.73 -18.05
C HIS A 60 3.82 12.66 -18.64
N LYS A 61 3.40 13.71 -19.35
CA LYS A 61 2.02 13.89 -19.86
C LYS A 61 1.51 12.73 -20.72
N ASP A 62 2.39 12.12 -21.53
CA ASP A 62 2.04 11.00 -22.41
C ASP A 62 1.72 9.70 -21.64
N ASN A 63 2.04 9.64 -20.35
CA ASN A 63 1.77 8.50 -19.48
C ASN A 63 0.72 8.81 -18.40
N GLY A 64 -0.07 9.88 -18.58
CA GLY A 64 -1.07 10.31 -17.58
C GLY A 64 -2.13 9.27 -17.23
N ASP A 65 -2.43 8.38 -18.16
CA ASP A 65 -3.38 7.28 -17.93
C ASP A 65 -2.77 6.15 -17.07
N ASN A 66 -1.45 6.14 -16.88
CA ASN A 66 -0.74 5.10 -16.13
C ASN A 66 -0.30 5.55 -14.73
N TYR A 67 0.08 6.82 -14.57
CA TYR A 67 0.56 7.35 -13.30
C TYR A 67 0.44 8.88 -13.23
N THR A 68 0.28 9.38 -12.01
CA THR A 68 0.17 10.82 -11.71
C THR A 68 1.15 11.29 -10.64
N THR A 69 1.90 10.37 -10.05
CA THR A 69 2.92 10.64 -9.02
C THR A 69 4.24 9.93 -9.34
N VAL A 70 5.36 10.40 -8.79
CA VAL A 70 6.66 9.70 -8.93
C VAL A 70 6.63 8.26 -8.37
N PRO A 71 6.01 7.97 -7.19
CA PRO A 71 5.85 6.60 -6.71
C PRO A 71 5.06 5.69 -7.65
N GLU A 72 4.02 6.23 -8.30
CA GLU A 72 3.24 5.50 -9.31
C GLU A 72 4.01 5.28 -10.61
N MET A 73 4.83 6.25 -11.03
CA MET A 73 5.75 6.09 -12.16
C MET A 73 6.74 4.94 -11.89
N MET A 74 7.30 4.86 -10.69
CA MET A 74 8.17 3.76 -10.30
C MET A 74 7.45 2.41 -10.38
N ASN A 75 6.20 2.35 -9.89
CA ASN A 75 5.36 1.16 -10.04
C ASN A 75 5.10 0.80 -11.50
N TYR A 76 4.77 1.77 -12.34
CA TYR A 76 4.56 1.56 -13.77
C TYR A 76 5.79 0.93 -14.42
N ASP A 77 6.96 1.50 -14.18
CA ASP A 77 8.19 0.97 -14.77
C ASP A 77 8.48 -0.47 -14.30
N ILE A 78 8.29 -0.75 -13.00
CA ILE A 78 8.43 -2.10 -12.44
C ILE A 78 7.46 -3.06 -13.12
N ASN A 79 6.20 -2.66 -13.27
CA ASN A 79 5.18 -3.46 -13.92
C ASN A 79 5.58 -3.79 -15.37
N MET A 80 6.07 -2.81 -16.12
CA MET A 80 6.50 -3.05 -17.51
C MET A 80 7.67 -4.04 -17.57
N GLU A 81 8.62 -3.94 -16.65
CA GLU A 81 9.77 -4.85 -16.57
C GLU A 81 9.34 -6.28 -16.22
N VAL A 82 8.46 -6.43 -15.23
CA VAL A 82 7.94 -7.74 -14.82
C VAL A 82 7.09 -8.35 -15.93
N ILE A 83 6.27 -7.56 -16.64
CA ILE A 83 5.53 -8.03 -17.82
C ILE A 83 6.49 -8.59 -18.88
N GLU A 84 7.55 -7.85 -19.20
CA GLU A 84 8.55 -8.29 -20.16
C GLU A 84 9.23 -9.61 -19.73
N TYR A 85 9.53 -9.75 -18.44
CA TYR A 85 10.04 -11.01 -17.87
C TYR A 85 9.05 -12.18 -18.04
N LEU A 86 7.76 -11.97 -17.74
CA LEU A 86 6.70 -12.99 -17.85
C LEU A 86 6.44 -13.41 -19.31
N GLU A 87 6.57 -12.47 -20.25
CA GLU A 87 6.42 -12.70 -21.69
C GLU A 87 7.60 -13.48 -22.28
N LYS A 88 8.84 -13.18 -21.83
CA LYS A 88 10.07 -13.78 -22.37
C LYS A 88 10.47 -15.09 -21.73
N THR A 89 10.09 -15.32 -20.48
CA THR A 89 10.49 -16.53 -19.74
C THR A 89 9.61 -17.71 -20.16
N PRO A 90 10.19 -18.85 -20.58
CA PRO A 90 9.43 -20.07 -20.86
C PRO A 90 8.72 -20.58 -19.60
N GLU A 91 7.48 -21.06 -19.73
CA GLU A 91 6.74 -21.61 -18.57
C GLU A 91 7.44 -22.80 -17.90
N THR A 92 8.25 -23.56 -18.64
CA THR A 92 9.05 -24.67 -18.07
C THR A 92 10.10 -24.22 -17.07
N ASP A 93 10.49 -22.95 -17.13
CA ASP A 93 11.54 -22.36 -16.31
C ASP A 93 10.95 -21.57 -15.12
N MET A 94 9.62 -21.39 -15.09
CA MET A 94 8.90 -20.67 -14.04
C MET A 94 8.64 -21.58 -12.83
N PRO A 95 9.00 -21.15 -11.61
CA PRO A 95 8.42 -21.70 -10.38
C PRO A 95 6.88 -21.63 -10.40
N GLY A 96 6.22 -22.49 -9.62
CA GLY A 96 4.76 -22.58 -9.57
C GLY A 96 4.11 -21.24 -9.24
N PHE A 97 4.63 -20.53 -8.24
CA PHE A 97 4.15 -19.20 -7.86
C PHE A 97 4.39 -18.12 -8.91
N VAL A 98 5.43 -18.21 -9.74
CA VAL A 98 5.66 -17.29 -10.87
C VAL A 98 4.63 -17.54 -11.97
N LYS A 99 4.28 -18.81 -12.19
CA LYS A 99 3.19 -19.15 -13.11
C LYS A 99 1.86 -18.57 -12.64
N LEU A 100 1.57 -18.57 -11.33
CA LEU A 100 0.37 -17.91 -10.79
C LEU A 100 0.32 -16.41 -11.13
N VAL A 101 1.46 -15.70 -11.03
CA VAL A 101 1.57 -14.29 -11.44
C VAL A 101 1.22 -14.14 -12.92
N LYS A 102 1.80 -15.00 -13.78
CA LYS A 102 1.52 -15.00 -15.22
C LYS A 102 0.06 -15.28 -15.53
N ASP A 103 -0.51 -16.35 -14.97
CA ASP A 103 -1.88 -16.78 -15.22
C ASP A 103 -2.88 -15.69 -14.78
N PHE A 104 -2.66 -15.07 -13.61
CA PHE A 104 -3.50 -13.95 -13.18
C PHE A 104 -3.41 -12.76 -14.14
N TYR A 105 -2.18 -12.31 -14.45
CA TYR A 105 -1.95 -11.16 -15.32
C TYR A 105 -2.56 -11.37 -16.71
N VAL A 106 -2.34 -12.54 -17.33
CA VAL A 106 -2.90 -12.86 -18.65
C VAL A 106 -4.42 -12.84 -18.60
N SER A 107 -5.03 -13.49 -17.61
CA SER A 107 -6.50 -13.51 -17.47
C SER A 107 -7.10 -12.11 -17.34
N CYS A 108 -6.44 -11.21 -16.61
CA CYS A 108 -6.84 -9.81 -16.51
C CYS A 108 -6.77 -9.10 -17.85
N THR A 109 -5.66 -9.25 -18.59
CA THR A 109 -5.50 -8.59 -19.89
C THR A 109 -6.47 -9.09 -20.96
N GLU A 110 -6.94 -10.34 -20.85
CA GLU A 110 -7.97 -10.91 -21.73
C GLU A 110 -9.40 -10.48 -21.33
N SER A 111 -9.58 -9.93 -20.12
CA SER A 111 -10.86 -9.46 -19.58
C SER A 111 -10.82 -7.97 -19.22
N PRO A 112 -10.65 -7.05 -20.20
CA PRO A 112 -10.43 -5.62 -19.96
C PRO A 112 -11.66 -4.86 -19.44
N GLU A 113 -12.83 -5.48 -19.41
CA GLU A 113 -14.05 -4.86 -18.91
C GLU A 113 -14.65 -5.75 -17.82
N PHE A 114 -14.97 -5.16 -16.67
CA PHE A 114 -15.75 -5.82 -15.64
C PHE A 114 -17.17 -6.05 -16.15
N LYS A 115 -17.68 -7.27 -15.97
CA LYS A 115 -19.01 -7.70 -16.39
C LYS A 115 -19.74 -8.22 -15.16
N PRO A 116 -20.56 -7.37 -14.51
CA PRO A 116 -21.27 -7.74 -13.29
C PRO A 116 -22.05 -9.05 -13.40
N LEU A 117 -22.72 -9.27 -14.53
CA LEU A 117 -23.50 -10.49 -14.77
C LEU A 117 -22.63 -11.76 -14.81
N ASP A 118 -21.48 -11.72 -15.46
CA ASP A 118 -20.56 -12.87 -15.54
C ASP A 118 -20.00 -13.21 -14.15
N PHE A 119 -19.68 -12.18 -13.37
CA PHE A 119 -19.27 -12.33 -11.97
C PHE A 119 -20.40 -12.92 -11.10
N MET A 120 -21.64 -12.46 -11.27
CA MET A 120 -22.80 -13.01 -10.57
C MET A 120 -23.01 -14.49 -10.88
N HIS A 121 -22.97 -14.88 -12.15
CA HIS A 121 -23.13 -16.29 -12.56
C HIS A 121 -22.00 -17.18 -12.03
N TRP A 122 -20.79 -16.65 -11.94
CA TRP A 122 -19.68 -17.36 -11.32
C TRP A 122 -19.97 -17.66 -9.84
N MET A 123 -20.43 -16.66 -9.07
CA MET A 123 -20.79 -16.84 -7.66
C MET A 123 -21.96 -17.83 -7.49
N GLU A 124 -22.97 -17.82 -8.38
CA GLU A 124 -24.05 -18.82 -8.36
C GLU A 124 -23.50 -20.25 -8.51
N LYS A 125 -22.52 -20.43 -9.39
CA LYS A 125 -21.93 -21.73 -9.69
C LYS A 125 -21.07 -22.25 -8.54
N GLU A 126 -20.21 -21.42 -7.98
CA GLU A 126 -19.21 -21.86 -6.98
C GLU A 126 -19.76 -21.85 -5.55
N GLU A 127 -20.61 -20.88 -5.19
CA GLU A 127 -21.17 -20.75 -3.83
C GLU A 127 -22.62 -21.22 -3.70
N HIS A 128 -23.23 -21.63 -4.81
CA HIS A 128 -24.66 -22.00 -4.85
C HIS A 128 -25.56 -20.88 -4.29
N ILE A 129 -25.16 -19.63 -4.51
CA ILE A 129 -25.94 -18.45 -4.11
C ILE A 129 -27.13 -18.30 -5.05
N LYS A 130 -28.28 -17.96 -4.47
CA LYS A 130 -29.44 -17.46 -5.21
C LYS A 130 -29.49 -15.95 -5.02
N TRP A 131 -29.45 -15.18 -6.11
CA TRP A 131 -29.50 -13.72 -6.04
C TRP A 131 -30.92 -13.22 -5.76
N ALA A 132 -31.08 -12.37 -4.74
CA ALA A 132 -32.33 -11.69 -4.44
C ALA A 132 -32.67 -10.63 -5.49
N LEU A 133 -31.67 -10.05 -6.15
CA LEU A 133 -31.82 -9.19 -7.33
C LEU A 133 -32.60 -9.89 -8.47
N PHE A 134 -32.42 -11.20 -8.66
CA PHE A 134 -33.13 -11.97 -9.69
C PHE A 134 -34.48 -12.54 -9.23
N THR A 135 -34.89 -12.30 -7.99
CA THR A 135 -36.12 -12.87 -7.45
C THR A 135 -37.28 -11.87 -7.57
N PRO A 136 -38.39 -12.19 -8.28
CA PRO A 136 -39.54 -11.28 -8.44
C PRO A 136 -40.06 -10.74 -7.12
N ASP A 137 -40.54 -9.49 -7.08
CA ASP A 137 -40.85 -8.79 -5.83
C ASP A 137 -41.91 -9.49 -4.99
N ALA A 138 -42.97 -9.98 -5.64
CA ALA A 138 -44.08 -10.70 -5.03
C ALA A 138 -43.80 -12.19 -4.75
N ALA A 139 -42.60 -12.69 -5.04
CA ALA A 139 -42.24 -14.08 -4.78
C ALA A 139 -42.02 -14.33 -3.28
N GLU A 140 -42.80 -15.25 -2.71
CA GLU A 140 -42.74 -15.70 -1.30
C GLU A 140 -42.18 -17.13 -1.15
N ASP A 141 -41.84 -17.78 -2.26
CA ASP A 141 -41.40 -19.19 -2.32
C ASP A 141 -40.01 -19.41 -1.71
N PHE A 142 -39.25 -18.33 -1.50
CA PHE A 142 -37.89 -18.39 -0.99
C PHE A 142 -37.67 -17.34 0.10
N VAL A 143 -37.34 -17.80 1.31
CA VAL A 143 -36.94 -16.95 2.43
C VAL A 143 -35.42 -16.83 2.42
N PHE A 144 -34.94 -15.62 2.18
CA PHE A 144 -33.51 -15.31 2.20
C PHE A 144 -32.97 -15.33 3.64
N ASP A 145 -31.79 -15.93 3.82
CA ASP A 145 -31.00 -15.79 5.05
C ASP A 145 -29.87 -14.78 4.81
N TRP A 146 -30.10 -13.54 5.24
CA TRP A 146 -29.13 -12.47 5.07
C TRP A 146 -27.84 -12.72 5.86
N THR A 147 -27.88 -13.48 6.96
CA THR A 147 -26.67 -13.78 7.75
C THR A 147 -25.75 -14.75 7.01
N LYS A 148 -26.34 -15.71 6.27
CA LYS A 148 -25.59 -16.61 5.40
C LYS A 148 -24.93 -15.84 4.25
N ILE A 149 -25.67 -14.97 3.57
CA ILE A 149 -25.14 -14.16 2.47
C ILE A 149 -24.01 -13.24 2.96
N LEU A 150 -24.20 -12.55 4.09
CA LEU A 150 -23.16 -11.70 4.69
C LEU A 150 -21.89 -12.51 4.99
N ALA A 151 -22.03 -13.69 5.58
CA ALA A 151 -20.90 -14.57 5.86
C ALA A 151 -20.21 -15.06 4.58
N THR A 152 -20.96 -15.42 3.54
CA THR A 152 -20.40 -15.80 2.24
C THR A 152 -19.62 -14.64 1.61
N PHE A 153 -20.16 -13.43 1.59
CA PHE A 153 -19.45 -12.26 1.06
C PHE A 153 -18.18 -11.93 1.87
N ARG A 154 -18.19 -12.12 3.20
CA ARG A 154 -16.99 -11.97 4.03
C ARG A 154 -15.85 -12.91 3.63
N LYS A 155 -16.15 -14.14 3.19
CA LYS A 155 -15.14 -15.11 2.69
C LYS A 155 -14.38 -14.59 1.47
N TYR A 156 -14.94 -13.59 0.80
CA TYR A 156 -14.36 -12.95 -0.37
C TYR A 156 -13.92 -11.51 -0.09
N GLY A 157 -13.58 -11.18 1.17
CA GLY A 157 -12.97 -9.91 1.54
C GLY A 157 -13.93 -8.78 1.91
N PHE A 158 -15.24 -8.98 1.77
CA PHE A 158 -16.24 -7.94 2.05
C PHE A 158 -16.57 -7.90 3.55
N ASN A 159 -15.92 -6.99 4.28
CA ASN A 159 -15.89 -6.99 5.75
C ASN A 159 -16.32 -5.63 6.37
N ASN A 160 -17.08 -4.83 5.63
CA ASN A 160 -17.38 -3.44 5.97
C ASN A 160 -18.84 -3.03 5.73
N MET A 161 -19.77 -3.99 5.53
CA MET A 161 -21.19 -3.68 5.33
C MET A 161 -21.92 -3.35 6.64
N PHE A 162 -22.24 -4.35 7.46
CA PHE A 162 -22.94 -4.16 8.75
C PHE A 162 -22.00 -4.24 9.95
N ILE A 163 -20.99 -5.10 9.86
CA ILE A 163 -20.00 -5.35 10.89
C ILE A 163 -18.65 -5.57 10.23
N THR A 164 -17.59 -5.29 10.99
CA THR A 164 -16.24 -5.74 10.67
C THR A 164 -15.88 -6.86 11.63
N GLU A 165 -15.61 -8.04 11.08
CA GLU A 165 -15.05 -9.18 11.79
C GLU A 165 -13.52 -9.06 11.75
N SER A 166 -12.84 -9.32 12.86
CA SER A 166 -11.37 -9.39 12.86
C SER A 166 -10.89 -10.33 13.96
N ARG A 167 -9.77 -10.99 13.73
CA ARG A 167 -9.13 -11.86 14.72
C ARG A 167 -7.92 -11.18 15.31
N HIS A 168 -7.89 -11.04 16.63
CA HIS A 168 -6.73 -10.49 17.34
C HIS A 168 -6.05 -11.58 18.14
N TYR A 169 -4.74 -11.50 18.16
CA TYR A 169 -3.91 -12.43 18.91
C TYR A 169 -3.88 -12.06 20.40
N GLN A 170 -4.05 -13.06 21.26
CA GLN A 170 -3.85 -12.93 22.69
C GLN A 170 -2.76 -13.88 23.18
N GLU A 171 -1.91 -13.35 24.06
CA GLU A 171 -0.93 -14.07 24.89
C GLU A 171 -0.08 -15.14 24.19
N GLY A 172 0.24 -15.00 22.90
CA GLY A 172 1.16 -15.97 22.31
C GLY A 172 0.52 -17.31 21.96
N SER A 173 -0.80 -17.53 22.02
CA SER A 173 -1.30 -18.86 21.61
C SER A 173 -2.77 -18.99 21.21
N HIS A 174 -3.61 -17.97 21.38
CA HIS A 174 -5.02 -18.05 21.01
C HIS A 174 -5.50 -16.79 20.28
N PHE A 175 -6.41 -16.99 19.34
CA PHE A 175 -7.09 -15.91 18.64
C PHE A 175 -8.45 -15.66 19.26
N ILE A 176 -8.80 -14.40 19.39
CA ILE A 176 -10.16 -13.98 19.73
C ILE A 176 -10.75 -13.28 18.52
N THR A 177 -11.98 -13.67 18.18
CA THR A 177 -12.76 -13.03 17.12
C THR A 177 -13.50 -11.82 17.69
N TYR A 178 -13.39 -10.68 17.02
CA TYR A 178 -14.03 -9.42 17.41
C TYR A 178 -15.02 -8.97 16.35
N LEU A 179 -16.21 -8.58 16.80
CA LEU A 179 -17.22 -7.95 15.96
C LEU A 179 -17.26 -6.45 16.25
N LYS A 180 -17.02 -5.65 15.22
CA LYS A 180 -16.79 -4.22 15.31
C LYS A 180 -17.77 -3.43 14.46
N LYS A 181 -17.95 -2.15 14.81
CA LYS A 181 -18.58 -1.16 13.93
C LYS A 181 -17.67 -0.93 12.72
N PRO A 182 -18.18 -0.99 11.47
CA PRO A 182 -17.38 -0.64 10.31
C PRO A 182 -16.96 0.83 10.33
N MET A 183 -15.75 1.10 9.84
CA MET A 183 -15.26 2.47 9.64
C MET A 183 -15.69 2.99 8.28
N TYR A 184 -16.90 3.57 8.20
CA TYR A 184 -17.43 4.10 6.92
C TYR A 184 -16.70 5.34 6.38
N SER A 185 -15.79 5.93 7.15
CA SER A 185 -14.93 7.02 6.68
C SER A 185 -13.87 6.56 5.67
N ASP A 186 -13.60 5.25 5.61
CA ASP A 186 -12.59 4.66 4.76
C ASP A 186 -13.23 3.57 3.88
N GLY A 187 -13.33 3.82 2.57
CA GLY A 187 -13.78 2.84 1.57
C GLY A 187 -15.30 2.65 1.39
N PHE A 188 -16.16 3.14 2.28
CA PHE A 188 -17.62 3.05 2.12
C PHE A 188 -18.18 4.23 1.29
N ASN A 189 -17.90 4.20 -0.01
CA ASN A 189 -18.32 5.24 -0.95
C ASN A 189 -19.82 5.19 -1.26
N PHE A 190 -20.40 6.35 -1.59
CA PHE A 190 -21.77 6.43 -2.11
C PHE A 190 -21.91 5.57 -3.37
N VAL A 191 -23.09 4.97 -3.58
CA VAL A 191 -23.44 4.40 -4.88
C VAL A 191 -23.82 5.56 -5.80
N PHE A 192 -23.07 5.71 -6.87
CA PHE A 192 -23.31 6.76 -7.85
C PHE A 192 -24.35 6.32 -8.88
N ASN A 193 -25.09 7.28 -9.43
CA ASN A 193 -26.11 6.98 -10.45
C ASN A 193 -25.54 6.23 -11.66
N TYR A 194 -24.30 6.51 -12.07
CA TYR A 194 -23.69 5.82 -13.22
C TYR A 194 -23.48 4.31 -12.97
N GLU A 195 -23.24 3.89 -11.72
CA GLU A 195 -23.11 2.47 -11.37
C GLU A 195 -24.48 1.78 -11.48
N ILE A 196 -25.53 2.46 -11.03
CA ILE A 196 -26.92 1.98 -11.15
C ILE A 196 -27.35 1.93 -12.62
N ASP A 197 -26.99 2.95 -13.42
CA ASP A 197 -27.25 2.98 -14.87
C ASP A 197 -26.60 1.76 -15.54
N GLU A 198 -25.33 1.50 -15.23
CA GLU A 198 -24.58 0.35 -15.75
C GLU A 198 -25.22 -0.99 -15.38
N TYR A 199 -25.63 -1.17 -14.11
CA TYR A 199 -26.32 -2.40 -13.69
C TYR A 199 -27.64 -2.57 -14.41
N ASN A 200 -28.39 -1.49 -14.61
CA ASN A 200 -29.66 -1.52 -15.31
C ASN A 200 -29.51 -1.85 -16.80
N GLU A 201 -28.40 -1.47 -17.43
CA GLU A 201 -28.10 -1.79 -18.83
C GLU A 201 -27.53 -3.20 -19.03
N THR A 202 -26.72 -3.69 -18.07
CA THR A 202 -25.92 -4.91 -18.25
C THR A 202 -26.49 -6.15 -17.57
N ILE A 203 -27.36 -5.99 -16.56
CA ILE A 203 -27.93 -7.09 -15.78
C ILE A 203 -29.41 -7.26 -16.15
N PRO A 204 -29.79 -8.28 -16.94
CA PRO A 204 -31.18 -8.51 -17.31
C PRO A 204 -31.97 -9.03 -16.11
N LEU A 205 -33.02 -8.30 -15.73
CA LEU A 205 -33.86 -8.67 -14.60
C LEU A 205 -35.11 -9.47 -15.04
N PRO A 206 -35.50 -10.55 -14.33
CA PRO A 206 -36.70 -11.32 -14.64
C PRO A 206 -38.00 -10.51 -14.51
N SER A 207 -39.05 -10.91 -15.21
CA SER A 207 -40.36 -10.25 -15.11
C SER A 207 -40.89 -10.21 -13.68
N GLY A 208 -41.41 -9.05 -13.26
CA GLY A 208 -41.92 -8.83 -11.90
C GLY A 208 -40.85 -8.46 -10.87
N THR A 209 -39.64 -8.14 -11.31
CA THR A 209 -38.61 -7.50 -10.47
C THR A 209 -38.63 -5.98 -10.68
N MET A 210 -38.37 -5.24 -9.60
CA MET A 210 -38.12 -3.81 -9.64
C MET A 210 -36.80 -3.51 -10.34
N GLY A 211 -36.77 -2.49 -11.20
CA GLY A 211 -35.52 -2.01 -11.83
C GLY A 211 -34.55 -1.41 -10.82
N PHE A 212 -33.25 -1.36 -11.15
CA PHE A 212 -32.21 -0.94 -10.20
C PHE A 212 -32.40 0.48 -9.65
N HIS A 213 -32.88 1.44 -10.44
CA HIS A 213 -33.16 2.80 -9.95
C HIS A 213 -34.26 2.83 -8.88
N ASP A 214 -35.38 2.16 -9.16
CA ASP A 214 -36.51 2.12 -8.22
C ASP A 214 -36.11 1.35 -6.96
N LEU A 215 -35.34 0.28 -7.11
CA LEU A 215 -34.81 -0.51 -6.01
C LEU A 215 -33.84 0.30 -5.14
N TRP A 216 -32.89 1.00 -5.76
CA TRP A 216 -31.95 1.84 -5.02
C TRP A 216 -32.68 2.97 -4.29
N LYS A 217 -33.64 3.64 -4.93
CA LYS A 217 -34.47 4.65 -4.27
C LYS A 217 -35.23 4.11 -3.05
N TYR A 218 -35.63 2.84 -3.08
CA TYR A 218 -36.28 2.19 -1.95
C TYR A 218 -35.30 1.80 -0.82
N ILE A 219 -34.06 1.43 -1.18
CA ILE A 219 -33.03 0.92 -0.25
C ILE A 219 -32.12 2.02 0.31
N ASP A 220 -31.82 3.07 -0.45
CA ASP A 220 -30.92 4.18 -0.06
C ASP A 220 -31.25 4.79 1.33
N PRO A 221 -32.53 4.99 1.72
CA PRO A 221 -32.86 5.46 3.07
C PRO A 221 -32.44 4.50 4.21
N PHE A 222 -32.30 3.20 3.94
CA PHE A 222 -31.76 2.25 4.91
C PHE A 222 -30.27 2.51 5.14
N GLU A 223 -29.52 2.81 4.09
CA GLU A 223 -28.10 3.13 4.23
C GLU A 223 -27.86 4.42 5.00
N ASP A 224 -28.65 5.46 4.74
CA ASP A 224 -28.59 6.70 5.51
C ASP A 224 -28.77 6.41 7.01
N LYS A 225 -29.79 5.61 7.36
CA LYS A 225 -30.01 5.17 8.75
C LYS A 225 -28.83 4.38 9.31
N LEU A 226 -28.22 3.49 8.51
CA LEU A 226 -27.07 2.67 8.92
C LEU A 226 -25.84 3.55 9.22
N ARG A 227 -25.57 4.53 8.36
CA ARG A 227 -24.46 5.48 8.52
C ARG A 227 -24.69 6.47 9.66
N ASP A 228 -25.94 6.83 9.91
CA ASP A 228 -26.34 7.75 10.99
C ASP A 228 -26.36 7.11 12.38
N ILE A 229 -26.01 5.82 12.53
CA ILE A 229 -25.81 5.20 13.84
C ILE A 229 -24.60 5.84 14.54
N LYS A 230 -24.88 6.92 15.28
CA LYS A 230 -23.93 7.64 16.14
C LYS A 230 -24.05 7.10 17.56
N VAL A 231 -23.01 6.40 18.00
CA VAL A 231 -22.88 5.90 19.36
C VAL A 231 -21.51 6.30 19.89
N GLU A 232 -21.43 6.52 21.20
CA GLU A 232 -20.14 6.75 21.86
C GLU A 232 -19.24 5.52 21.69
N GLU A 233 -17.95 5.76 21.52
CA GLU A 233 -16.96 4.69 21.51
C GLU A 233 -16.89 4.02 22.88
N GLN A 234 -16.79 2.69 22.88
CA GLN A 234 -16.63 1.91 24.09
C GLN A 234 -15.14 1.67 24.30
N GLU A 235 -14.62 1.98 25.49
CA GLU A 235 -13.17 1.93 25.76
C GLU A 235 -12.56 0.54 25.63
N LYS A 236 -13.31 -0.50 25.99
CA LYS A 236 -12.84 -1.90 25.99
C LYS A 236 -13.90 -2.83 25.42
N PRO A 237 -13.54 -3.79 24.56
CA PRO A 237 -14.50 -4.79 24.07
C PRO A 237 -15.15 -5.57 25.22
N LYS A 238 -16.42 -5.93 25.03
CA LYS A 238 -17.14 -6.82 25.94
C LYS A 238 -17.04 -8.25 25.45
N MET A 239 -16.53 -9.14 26.29
CA MET A 239 -16.35 -10.55 25.98
C MET A 239 -17.62 -11.36 26.22
N PHE A 240 -17.90 -12.28 25.31
CA PHE A 240 -18.98 -13.26 25.38
C PHE A 240 -18.45 -14.63 24.98
N LYS A 241 -19.09 -15.70 25.45
CA LYS A 241 -19.00 -16.99 24.76
C LYS A 241 -19.91 -16.98 23.55
N TYR A 242 -19.57 -17.75 22.51
CA TYR A 242 -20.40 -17.90 21.31
C TYR A 242 -21.88 -18.21 21.64
N HIS A 243 -22.13 -19.13 22.57
CA HIS A 243 -23.50 -19.47 22.98
C HIS A 243 -24.24 -18.37 23.77
N GLU A 244 -23.52 -17.33 24.22
CA GLU A 244 -24.03 -16.20 25.02
C GLU A 244 -24.16 -14.91 24.21
N LEU A 245 -23.87 -14.95 22.90
CA LEU A 245 -23.96 -13.78 22.04
C LEU A 245 -25.36 -13.15 22.11
N PRO A 246 -25.44 -11.82 22.25
CA PRO A 246 -26.67 -11.13 22.63
C PRO A 246 -27.75 -11.14 21.54
N TYR A 247 -27.36 -11.33 20.28
CA TYR A 247 -28.28 -11.30 19.14
C TYR A 247 -28.15 -12.59 18.31
N PRO A 248 -29.26 -13.30 18.01
CA PRO A 248 -29.22 -14.59 17.31
C PRO A 248 -28.51 -14.55 15.96
N TRP A 249 -28.64 -13.43 15.23
CA TRP A 249 -28.00 -13.29 13.92
C TRP A 249 -26.47 -13.33 13.99
N MET A 250 -25.86 -12.95 15.11
CA MET A 250 -24.40 -13.03 15.30
C MET A 250 -23.94 -14.48 15.36
N GLN A 251 -24.72 -15.35 16.02
CA GLN A 251 -24.45 -16.78 16.09
C GLN A 251 -24.58 -17.41 14.70
N SER A 252 -25.66 -17.09 13.98
CA SER A 252 -25.85 -17.56 12.60
C SER A 252 -24.72 -17.09 11.68
N TYR A 253 -24.35 -15.82 11.73
CA TYR A 253 -23.26 -15.25 10.94
C TYR A 253 -21.93 -16.00 11.18
N LEU A 254 -21.50 -16.12 12.45
CA LEU A 254 -20.25 -16.81 12.77
C LEU A 254 -20.30 -18.29 12.39
N LYS A 255 -21.45 -18.95 12.58
CA LYS A 255 -21.66 -20.33 12.12
C LYS A 255 -21.40 -20.47 10.62
N TYR A 256 -22.04 -19.66 9.79
CA TYR A 256 -21.84 -19.71 8.33
C TYR A 256 -20.44 -19.31 7.91
N LEU A 257 -19.83 -18.36 8.63
CA LEU A 257 -18.48 -17.89 8.35
C LEU A 257 -17.44 -19.01 8.58
N MET A 258 -17.60 -19.77 9.67
CA MET A 258 -16.66 -20.83 10.07
C MET A 258 -16.98 -22.21 9.46
N GLU A 259 -18.09 -22.38 8.73
CA GLU A 259 -18.39 -23.65 8.06
C GLU A 259 -17.23 -24.08 7.13
N PRO A 260 -16.76 -25.35 7.19
CA PRO A 260 -17.38 -26.51 7.88
C PRO A 260 -16.89 -26.79 9.31
N GLU A 261 -16.09 -25.92 9.93
CA GLU A 261 -15.57 -26.12 11.29
C GLU A 261 -16.70 -26.13 12.34
N VAL A 262 -16.56 -27.01 13.33
CA VAL A 262 -17.48 -27.03 14.47
C VAL A 262 -17.06 -25.95 15.46
N ILE A 263 -17.89 -24.92 15.62
CA ILE A 263 -17.65 -23.86 16.60
C ILE A 263 -17.77 -24.41 18.01
N ASP A 264 -16.73 -24.23 18.82
CA ASP A 264 -16.79 -24.47 20.27
C ASP A 264 -17.83 -23.52 20.88
N PRO A 265 -18.88 -24.01 21.56
CA PRO A 265 -19.85 -23.16 22.23
C PRO A 265 -19.22 -22.16 23.20
N ASN A 266 -18.08 -22.50 23.80
CA ASN A 266 -17.33 -21.66 24.73
C ASN A 266 -16.28 -20.76 24.06
N MET A 267 -16.19 -20.76 22.72
CA MET A 267 -15.32 -19.85 21.98
C MET A 267 -15.60 -18.41 22.41
N GLU A 268 -14.54 -17.67 22.74
CA GLU A 268 -14.64 -16.28 23.13
C GLU A 268 -14.81 -15.38 21.90
N VAL A 269 -15.75 -14.44 22.02
CA VAL A 269 -16.05 -13.43 21.01
C VAL A 269 -16.11 -12.06 21.69
N GLY A 270 -15.30 -11.13 21.20
CA GLY A 270 -15.31 -9.74 21.64
C GLY A 270 -16.31 -8.91 20.84
N ILE A 271 -17.07 -8.07 21.53
CA ILE A 271 -17.91 -7.04 20.90
C ILE A 271 -17.34 -5.67 21.26
N ASP A 272 -16.83 -4.96 20.26
CA ASP A 272 -16.14 -3.68 20.48
C ASP A 272 -17.08 -2.59 20.96
N ASN A 273 -18.31 -2.52 20.43
CA ASN A 273 -19.29 -1.49 20.79
C ASN A 273 -20.70 -2.06 20.92
N MET A 274 -21.15 -2.24 22.18
CA MET A 274 -22.48 -2.80 22.48
C MET A 274 -23.63 -1.88 22.06
N ALA A 275 -23.44 -0.56 22.16
CA ALA A 275 -24.46 0.41 21.77
C ALA A 275 -24.71 0.37 20.26
N TYR A 276 -23.63 0.26 19.47
CA TYR A 276 -23.71 0.06 18.03
C TYR A 276 -24.48 -1.22 17.69
N MET A 277 -24.10 -2.35 18.28
CA MET A 277 -24.74 -3.63 17.98
C MET A 277 -26.24 -3.64 18.31
N LYS A 278 -26.64 -2.94 19.38
CA LYS A 278 -28.05 -2.76 19.73
C LYS A 278 -28.82 -1.92 18.71
N ALA A 279 -28.23 -0.80 18.28
CA ALA A 279 -28.83 0.06 17.27
C ALA A 279 -28.93 -0.66 15.91
N LEU A 280 -27.88 -1.37 15.51
CA LEU A 280 -27.84 -2.19 14.31
C LEU A 280 -28.90 -3.30 14.35
N ASP A 281 -29.00 -4.07 15.43
CA ASP A 281 -30.03 -5.10 15.58
C ASP A 281 -31.46 -4.53 15.49
N SER A 282 -31.68 -3.33 16.05
CA SER A 282 -32.97 -2.65 15.95
C SER A 282 -33.28 -2.24 14.51
N LEU A 283 -32.30 -1.68 13.81
CA LEU A 283 -32.44 -1.26 12.41
C LEU A 283 -32.67 -2.44 11.47
N LEU A 284 -31.90 -3.52 11.59
CA LEU A 284 -32.02 -4.69 10.72
C LEU A 284 -33.41 -5.36 10.84
N LYS A 285 -34.08 -5.25 12.00
CA LYS A 285 -35.44 -5.77 12.22
C LYS A 285 -36.54 -4.92 11.58
N GLU A 286 -36.25 -3.70 11.14
CA GLU A 286 -37.22 -2.86 10.42
C GLU A 286 -37.45 -3.33 8.98
N TYR A 287 -36.54 -4.16 8.44
CA TYR A 287 -36.54 -4.58 7.04
C TYR A 287 -36.66 -6.10 6.91
N ASP A 288 -37.32 -6.57 5.87
CA ASP A 288 -37.35 -7.98 5.54
C ASP A 288 -35.99 -8.47 5.01
N ALA A 289 -35.75 -9.77 5.13
CA ALA A 289 -34.46 -10.35 4.76
C ALA A 289 -34.14 -10.20 3.27
N LYS A 290 -35.15 -10.15 2.39
CA LYS A 290 -34.92 -10.01 0.95
C LYS A 290 -34.43 -8.60 0.61
N VAL A 291 -34.96 -7.57 1.28
CA VAL A 291 -34.47 -6.19 1.14
C VAL A 291 -33.04 -6.06 1.65
N LEU A 292 -32.73 -6.64 2.81
CA LEU A 292 -31.35 -6.66 3.33
C LEU A 292 -30.39 -7.37 2.39
N VAL A 293 -30.79 -8.50 1.80
CA VAL A 293 -29.95 -9.22 0.82
C VAL A 293 -29.76 -8.41 -0.46
N ARG A 294 -30.80 -7.80 -1.03
CA ARG A 294 -30.65 -6.95 -2.22
C ARG A 294 -29.71 -5.77 -1.99
N TYR A 295 -29.77 -5.16 -0.80
CA TYR A 295 -28.81 -4.12 -0.41
C TYR A 295 -27.37 -4.65 -0.41
N MET A 296 -27.13 -5.79 0.26
CA MET A 296 -25.80 -6.40 0.32
C MET A 296 -25.30 -6.79 -1.07
N GLU A 297 -26.16 -7.30 -1.95
CA GLU A 297 -25.82 -7.68 -3.32
C GLU A 297 -25.39 -6.47 -4.17
N ILE A 298 -26.11 -5.33 -4.09
CA ILE A 298 -25.69 -4.09 -4.76
C ILE A 298 -24.33 -3.62 -4.24
N ARG A 299 -24.12 -3.65 -2.92
CA ARG A 299 -22.85 -3.26 -2.30
C ARG A 299 -21.70 -4.19 -2.69
N PHE A 300 -21.97 -5.49 -2.77
CA PHE A 300 -21.01 -6.49 -3.21
C PHE A 300 -20.61 -6.27 -4.69
N LEU A 301 -21.56 -5.96 -5.55
CA LEU A 301 -21.27 -5.61 -6.96
C LEU A 301 -20.45 -4.34 -7.08
N GLN A 302 -20.75 -3.31 -6.28
CA GLN A 302 -20.01 -2.05 -6.31
C GLN A 302 -18.54 -2.23 -5.93
N ASP A 303 -18.29 -2.98 -4.86
CA ASP A 303 -16.92 -3.23 -4.41
C ASP A 303 -16.18 -4.16 -5.37
N ALA A 304 -16.84 -5.19 -5.91
CA ALA A 304 -16.28 -6.03 -6.98
C ALA A 304 -15.91 -5.19 -8.21
N ASP A 305 -16.76 -4.26 -8.62
CA ASP A 305 -16.53 -3.39 -9.78
C ASP A 305 -15.29 -2.50 -9.58
N LYS A 306 -15.15 -1.85 -8.41
CA LYS A 306 -13.97 -1.05 -8.05
C LYS A 306 -12.67 -1.85 -8.14
N PHE A 307 -12.68 -3.12 -7.72
CA PHE A 307 -11.50 -3.99 -7.79
C PHE A 307 -11.18 -4.52 -9.20
N ASN A 308 -12.13 -4.43 -10.14
CA ASN A 308 -12.03 -5.05 -11.45
C ASN A 308 -12.08 -4.08 -12.64
N LYS A 309 -12.27 -2.77 -12.42
CA LYS A 309 -12.09 -1.75 -13.48
C LYS A 309 -10.61 -1.64 -13.88
N ARG A 310 -10.24 -2.17 -15.04
CA ARG A 310 -8.85 -2.20 -15.57
C ARG A 310 -8.85 -1.91 -17.07
N ALA A 311 -8.27 -0.80 -17.50
CA ALA A 311 -8.18 -0.42 -18.90
C ALA A 311 -6.80 -0.74 -19.53
N THR A 312 -5.76 -0.90 -18.72
CA THR A 312 -4.37 -0.97 -19.18
C THR A 312 -3.62 -2.20 -18.68
N LYS A 313 -2.54 -2.58 -19.39
CA LYS A 313 -1.59 -3.59 -18.92
C LYS A 313 -1.02 -3.25 -17.53
N ASN A 314 -0.77 -1.96 -17.28
CA ASN A 314 -0.26 -1.46 -16.01
C ASN A 314 -1.23 -1.70 -14.85
N GLU A 315 -2.53 -1.43 -15.05
CA GLU A 315 -3.55 -1.66 -14.01
C GLU A 315 -3.74 -3.16 -13.75
N CYS A 316 -3.71 -3.99 -14.80
CA CYS A 316 -3.71 -5.44 -14.63
C CYS A 316 -2.52 -5.92 -13.81
N MET A 317 -1.31 -5.49 -14.15
CA MET A 317 -0.11 -5.89 -13.39
C MET A 317 -0.09 -5.31 -11.97
N THR A 318 -0.59 -4.09 -11.76
CA THR A 318 -0.78 -3.51 -10.42
C THR A 318 -1.75 -4.36 -9.57
N THR A 319 -2.82 -4.87 -10.18
CA THR A 319 -3.77 -5.79 -9.52
C THR A 319 -3.10 -7.11 -9.19
N THR A 320 -2.41 -7.72 -10.16
CA THR A 320 -1.64 -8.95 -9.97
C THR A 320 -0.67 -8.80 -8.81
N LYS A 321 0.12 -7.71 -8.79
CA LYS A 321 1.07 -7.40 -7.72
C LYS A 321 0.39 -7.20 -6.37
N SER A 322 -0.79 -6.57 -6.34
CA SER A 322 -1.54 -6.38 -5.09
C SER A 322 -2.02 -7.69 -4.49
N LEU A 323 -2.38 -8.68 -5.33
CA LEU A 323 -2.84 -10.00 -4.91
C LEU A 323 -1.73 -11.05 -4.78
N LEU A 324 -0.57 -10.83 -5.39
CA LEU A 324 0.59 -11.73 -5.35
C LEU A 324 1.88 -10.97 -5.02
N PRO A 325 1.90 -10.12 -3.98
CA PRO A 325 3.00 -9.17 -3.75
C PRO A 325 4.34 -9.86 -3.53
N MET A 326 4.36 -10.96 -2.77
CA MET A 326 5.58 -11.72 -2.51
C MET A 326 6.07 -12.46 -3.77
N ALA A 327 5.19 -12.93 -4.64
CA ALA A 327 5.64 -13.58 -5.87
C ALA A 327 6.28 -12.56 -6.83
N VAL A 328 5.67 -11.38 -6.96
CA VAL A 328 6.19 -10.30 -7.81
C VAL A 328 7.49 -9.72 -7.25
N GLU A 329 7.59 -9.55 -5.93
CA GLU A 329 8.83 -9.06 -5.31
C GLU A 329 9.99 -10.06 -5.48
N TRP A 330 9.73 -11.37 -5.41
CA TRP A 330 10.73 -12.39 -5.73
C TRP A 330 11.20 -12.29 -7.19
N ILE A 331 10.27 -12.12 -8.14
CA ILE A 331 10.61 -11.95 -9.57
C ILE A 331 11.53 -10.74 -9.73
N TYR A 332 11.17 -9.61 -9.11
CA TYR A 332 11.95 -8.37 -9.20
C TYR A 332 13.36 -8.53 -8.59
N GLU A 333 13.48 -9.20 -7.44
CA GLU A 333 14.79 -9.52 -6.85
C GLU A 333 15.65 -10.37 -7.79
N GLN A 334 15.07 -11.36 -8.49
CA GLN A 334 15.83 -12.18 -9.45
C GLN A 334 16.30 -11.38 -10.67
N MET A 335 15.55 -10.35 -11.07
CA MET A 335 15.91 -9.47 -12.17
C MET A 335 17.00 -8.47 -11.78
N HIS A 336 17.10 -8.13 -10.49
CA HIS A 336 18.01 -7.13 -9.94
C HIS A 336 18.94 -7.67 -8.84
N PRO A 337 19.79 -8.69 -9.13
CA PRO A 337 20.69 -9.28 -8.15
C PRO A 337 21.75 -8.31 -7.60
N GLU A 338 21.97 -7.18 -8.26
CA GLU A 338 22.82 -6.08 -7.80
C GLU A 338 22.33 -5.44 -6.50
N ILE A 339 21.00 -5.37 -6.28
CA ILE A 339 20.44 -4.74 -5.07
C ILE A 339 20.90 -5.47 -3.81
N VAL A 340 21.01 -6.81 -3.88
CA VAL A 340 21.49 -7.65 -2.77
C VAL A 340 22.88 -7.22 -2.29
N LYS A 341 23.75 -6.77 -3.20
CA LYS A 341 25.11 -6.32 -2.87
C LYS A 341 25.11 -4.94 -2.20
N GLU A 342 24.10 -4.13 -2.45
CA GLU A 342 23.96 -2.79 -1.89
C GLU A 342 23.29 -2.78 -0.51
N MET A 343 22.64 -3.88 -0.11
CA MET A 343 21.90 -3.97 1.17
C MET A 343 22.73 -3.55 2.39
N PRO A 344 24.01 -3.96 2.58
CA PRO A 344 24.80 -3.52 3.73
C PRO A 344 25.00 -1.99 3.77
N LYS A 345 25.08 -1.33 2.60
CA LYS A 345 25.18 0.14 2.53
C LYS A 345 23.86 0.81 2.87
N ILE A 346 22.74 0.21 2.45
CA ILE A 346 21.38 0.67 2.75
C ILE A 346 21.09 0.54 4.25
N GLU A 347 21.49 -0.57 4.88
CA GLU A 347 21.41 -0.78 6.33
C GLU A 347 22.23 0.27 7.08
N GLN A 348 23.47 0.52 6.65
CA GLN A 348 24.31 1.56 7.26
C GLN A 348 23.72 2.96 7.11
N MET A 349 23.10 3.27 5.96
CA MET A 349 22.38 4.52 5.72
C MET A 349 21.23 4.67 6.73
N PHE A 350 20.42 3.62 6.91
CA PHE A 350 19.34 3.63 7.89
C PHE A 350 19.82 3.89 9.31
N GLU A 351 20.87 3.21 9.77
CA GLU A 351 21.43 3.42 11.11
C GLU A 351 21.90 4.86 11.32
N ASN A 352 22.54 5.45 10.30
CA ASN A 352 23.00 6.84 10.35
C ASN A 352 21.84 7.83 10.45
N ILE A 353 20.78 7.60 9.67
CA ILE A 353 19.56 8.41 9.72
C ILE A 353 18.84 8.23 11.05
N LEU A 354 18.69 7.00 11.54
CA LEU A 354 18.03 6.70 12.81
C LEU A 354 18.72 7.42 13.96
N LYS A 355 20.06 7.36 13.99
CA LYS A 355 20.88 8.08 14.97
C LYS A 355 20.67 9.59 14.89
N ASN A 356 20.59 10.16 13.68
CA ASN A 356 20.44 11.60 13.50
C ASN A 356 19.01 12.08 13.82
N VAL A 357 17.98 11.35 13.40
CA VAL A 357 16.57 11.60 13.79
C VAL A 357 16.45 11.57 15.31
N ASN A 358 17.01 10.55 15.96
CA ASN A 358 16.99 10.44 17.41
C ASN A 358 17.71 11.63 18.07
N LYS A 359 18.90 12.00 17.59
CA LYS A 359 19.63 13.19 18.06
C LYS A 359 18.80 14.46 17.91
N SER A 360 18.12 14.63 16.77
CA SER A 360 17.33 15.82 16.45
C SER A 360 16.12 15.97 17.37
N LEU A 361 15.43 14.87 17.66
CA LEU A 361 14.32 14.87 18.61
C LEU A 361 14.78 15.17 20.04
N HIS A 362 15.98 14.75 20.44
CA HIS A 362 16.55 15.09 21.75
C HIS A 362 16.97 16.56 21.91
N MET A 363 17.01 17.33 20.81
CA MET A 363 17.22 18.78 20.90
C MET A 363 15.95 19.53 21.30
N ASP A 364 14.78 18.87 21.30
CA ASP A 364 13.54 19.44 21.79
C ASP A 364 13.58 19.62 23.32
N VAL A 365 13.49 20.87 23.75
CA VAL A 365 13.43 21.25 25.17
C VAL A 365 12.00 21.46 25.66
N SER A 366 11.00 21.32 24.79
CA SER A 366 9.59 21.58 25.10
C SER A 366 8.88 20.44 25.82
N GLU A 367 9.53 19.27 25.95
CA GLU A 367 8.95 18.02 26.45
C GLU A 367 7.70 17.56 25.68
N TYR A 368 7.49 18.07 24.46
CA TYR A 368 6.30 17.78 23.65
C TYR A 368 6.35 16.40 23.00
N ILE A 369 7.55 15.87 22.74
CA ILE A 369 7.75 14.52 22.21
C ILE A 369 7.62 13.47 23.33
N PRO A 370 6.65 12.54 23.26
CA PRO A 370 6.45 11.52 24.28
C PRO A 370 7.67 10.60 24.45
N LYS A 371 7.95 10.17 25.68
CA LYS A 371 9.09 9.28 25.98
C LYS A 371 9.00 7.93 25.28
N GLU A 372 7.77 7.45 25.05
CA GLU A 372 7.54 6.22 24.28
C GLU A 372 8.08 6.33 22.85
N PHE A 373 8.20 7.53 22.29
CA PHE A 373 8.68 7.71 20.91
C PHE A 373 10.16 7.37 20.81
N PHE A 374 10.95 7.81 21.79
CA PHE A 374 12.38 7.50 21.85
C PHE A 374 12.64 6.01 22.03
N GLY A 375 11.88 5.33 22.90
CA GLY A 375 12.02 3.88 23.09
C GLY A 375 11.70 3.07 21.82
N LYS A 376 10.73 3.52 21.01
CA LYS A 376 10.46 2.91 19.70
C LYS A 376 11.58 3.18 18.69
N LEU A 377 12.15 4.38 18.64
CA LEU A 377 13.27 4.66 17.73
C LEU A 377 14.49 3.79 18.06
N GLU A 378 14.83 3.64 19.34
CA GLU A 378 15.99 2.87 19.79
C GLU A 378 15.93 1.38 19.40
N THR A 379 14.72 0.84 19.30
CA THR A 379 14.48 -0.57 18.97
C THR A 379 13.95 -0.76 17.55
N MET A 380 13.98 0.29 16.72
CA MET A 380 13.52 0.20 15.34
C MET A 380 14.55 -0.52 14.49
N HIS A 381 14.08 -1.43 13.66
CA HIS A 381 14.93 -2.16 12.72
C HIS A 381 14.42 -2.00 11.29
N MET A 382 15.29 -2.28 10.33
CA MET A 382 15.02 -2.21 8.90
C MET A 382 15.17 -3.59 8.26
N LYS A 383 14.41 -3.84 7.21
CA LYS A 383 14.76 -4.84 6.21
C LYS A 383 14.52 -4.36 4.78
N VAL A 384 15.27 -4.93 3.84
CA VAL A 384 15.02 -4.79 2.41
C VAL A 384 14.17 -5.95 1.92
N GLY A 385 13.04 -5.62 1.29
CA GLY A 385 12.05 -6.56 0.76
C GLY A 385 11.18 -7.25 1.81
N MET A 386 10.09 -7.89 1.36
CA MET A 386 9.12 -8.59 2.23
C MET A 386 9.48 -10.07 2.44
N ILE A 387 10.35 -10.65 1.62
CA ILE A 387 10.66 -12.08 1.58
C ILE A 387 12.00 -12.36 2.28
N PRO A 388 12.15 -13.47 3.03
CA PRO A 388 13.45 -13.90 3.54
C PRO A 388 14.39 -14.30 2.39
N GLN A 389 15.65 -13.88 2.46
CA GLN A 389 16.66 -14.21 1.44
C GLN A 389 16.96 -15.72 1.36
N GLU A 390 16.89 -16.43 2.49
CA GLU A 390 17.16 -17.86 2.58
C GLU A 390 15.93 -18.66 2.18
N ASN A 391 16.08 -19.61 1.24
CA ASN A 391 15.03 -20.55 0.82
C ASN A 391 13.72 -19.89 0.32
N ALA A 392 13.79 -18.66 -0.18
CA ALA A 392 12.63 -17.89 -0.67
C ALA A 392 11.74 -18.69 -1.62
N LYS A 393 12.34 -19.40 -2.58
CA LYS A 393 11.64 -20.20 -3.59
C LYS A 393 10.76 -21.29 -2.95
N ASP A 394 11.36 -22.15 -2.12
CA ASP A 394 10.65 -23.28 -1.51
C ASP A 394 9.54 -22.79 -0.56
N LEU A 395 9.78 -21.67 0.12
CA LEU A 395 8.79 -21.03 0.98
C LEU A 395 7.59 -20.53 0.19
N LEU A 396 7.81 -19.88 -0.96
CA LEU A 396 6.74 -19.39 -1.83
C LEU A 396 5.96 -20.53 -2.49
N GLU A 397 6.63 -21.62 -2.89
CA GLU A 397 5.96 -22.83 -3.38
C GLU A 397 5.04 -23.43 -2.31
N SER A 398 5.52 -23.50 -1.07
CA SER A 398 4.71 -23.96 0.07
C SER A 398 3.55 -23.01 0.38
N TYR A 399 3.78 -21.70 0.32
CA TYR A 399 2.79 -20.68 0.64
C TYR A 399 1.62 -20.65 -0.36
N TYR A 400 1.89 -20.82 -1.64
CA TYR A 400 0.88 -20.81 -2.70
C TYR A 400 0.43 -22.21 -3.15
N ALA A 401 0.77 -23.28 -2.41
CA ALA A 401 0.56 -24.67 -2.84
C ALA A 401 -0.91 -25.00 -3.18
N ASP A 402 -1.85 -24.39 -2.47
CA ASP A 402 -3.30 -24.61 -2.65
C ASP A 402 -3.94 -23.68 -3.68
N VAL A 403 -3.19 -22.70 -4.20
CA VAL A 403 -3.68 -21.72 -5.18
C VAL A 403 -3.54 -22.28 -6.59
N LYS A 404 -4.65 -22.26 -7.34
CA LYS A 404 -4.69 -22.68 -8.75
C LYS A 404 -5.41 -21.64 -9.57
N LEU A 405 -4.68 -20.98 -10.45
CA LEU A 405 -5.21 -19.95 -11.35
C LEU A 405 -5.24 -20.49 -12.79
N ASP A 406 -6.08 -19.88 -13.63
CA ASP A 406 -6.23 -20.22 -15.04
C ASP A 406 -6.16 -18.94 -15.89
N ALA A 407 -5.27 -18.92 -16.88
CA ALA A 407 -5.02 -17.75 -17.72
C ALA A 407 -6.26 -17.24 -18.49
N HIS A 408 -7.35 -17.99 -18.54
CA HIS A 408 -8.58 -17.61 -19.24
C HIS A 408 -9.80 -17.38 -18.31
N GLU A 409 -9.62 -17.46 -16.98
CA GLU A 409 -10.72 -17.33 -16.01
C GLU A 409 -10.48 -16.21 -14.99
N TYR A 410 -10.54 -14.95 -15.43
CA TYR A 410 -10.24 -13.78 -14.58
C TYR A 410 -11.06 -13.70 -13.29
N TYR A 411 -12.39 -13.72 -13.38
CA TYR A 411 -13.24 -13.59 -12.18
C TYR A 411 -13.01 -14.71 -11.18
N ARG A 412 -12.78 -15.92 -11.69
CA ARG A 412 -12.44 -17.06 -10.85
C ARG A 412 -11.10 -16.86 -10.15
N ASN A 413 -10.10 -16.39 -10.87
CA ASN A 413 -8.78 -16.11 -10.32
C ASN A 413 -8.86 -15.04 -9.23
N PHE A 414 -9.55 -13.93 -9.51
CA PHE A 414 -9.76 -12.83 -8.58
C PHE A 414 -10.38 -13.33 -7.27
N VAL A 415 -11.51 -14.03 -7.36
CA VAL A 415 -12.23 -14.49 -6.18
C VAL A 415 -11.46 -15.57 -5.41
N LYS A 416 -10.73 -16.46 -6.09
CA LYS A 416 -9.83 -17.41 -5.43
C LYS A 416 -8.72 -16.75 -4.63
N MET A 417 -8.17 -15.65 -5.12
CA MET A 417 -7.18 -14.89 -4.35
C MET A 417 -7.81 -14.28 -3.10
N LEU A 418 -9.02 -13.74 -3.19
CA LEU A 418 -9.75 -13.23 -2.02
C LEU A 418 -10.04 -14.34 -0.99
N GLU A 419 -10.47 -15.51 -1.46
CA GLU A 419 -10.70 -16.69 -0.61
C GLU A 419 -9.41 -17.17 0.05
N PHE A 420 -8.30 -17.18 -0.69
CA PHE A 420 -6.97 -17.53 -0.17
C PHE A 420 -6.58 -16.61 1.00
N TYR A 421 -6.74 -15.30 0.83
CA TYR A 421 -6.43 -14.34 1.89
C TYR A 421 -7.36 -14.48 3.11
N TYR A 422 -8.66 -14.70 2.87
CA TYR A 422 -9.60 -14.98 3.95
C TYR A 422 -9.20 -16.23 4.76
N LYS A 423 -8.90 -17.35 4.08
CA LYS A 423 -8.45 -18.59 4.73
C LYS A 423 -7.17 -18.36 5.53
N LEU A 424 -6.25 -17.57 4.98
CA LEU A 424 -4.98 -17.29 5.62
C LEU A 424 -5.14 -16.43 6.88
N GLU A 425 -6.02 -15.41 6.87
CA GLU A 425 -6.43 -14.65 8.06
C GLU A 425 -7.07 -15.54 9.14
N HIS A 426 -7.72 -16.63 8.73
CA HIS A 426 -8.44 -17.54 9.61
C HIS A 426 -7.62 -18.78 10.03
N THR A 427 -6.42 -18.96 9.48
CA THR A 427 -5.53 -20.08 9.82
C THR A 427 -4.74 -19.78 11.09
N HIS A 428 -4.62 -20.77 11.98
CA HIS A 428 -3.85 -20.60 13.21
C HIS A 428 -2.34 -20.63 12.94
N PHE A 429 -1.64 -19.59 13.43
CA PHE A 429 -0.18 -19.55 13.49
C PHE A 429 0.30 -19.39 14.93
N ASP A 430 1.30 -20.19 15.33
CA ASP A 430 2.02 -19.96 16.58
C ASP A 430 2.92 -18.72 16.42
N TYR A 431 2.55 -17.63 17.08
CA TYR A 431 3.32 -16.39 17.11
C TYR A 431 4.15 -16.23 18.39
N LYS A 432 4.41 -17.27 19.21
CA LYS A 432 5.21 -17.08 20.46
C LYS A 432 6.55 -16.38 20.23
N ASN A 433 7.16 -16.56 19.05
CA ASN A 433 8.43 -15.94 18.67
C ASN A 433 8.30 -15.05 17.43
N PHE A 434 7.15 -14.39 17.20
CA PHE A 434 6.89 -13.72 15.91
C PHE A 434 7.88 -12.59 15.55
N ALA A 435 8.46 -11.93 16.56
CA ALA A 435 9.50 -10.91 16.34
C ALA A 435 10.80 -11.53 15.78
N GLU A 436 11.02 -12.82 16.01
CA GLU A 436 12.17 -13.59 15.51
C GLU A 436 11.80 -14.47 14.29
N ASP A 437 10.51 -14.58 13.97
CA ASP A 437 10.02 -15.44 12.90
C ASP A 437 10.19 -14.78 11.53
N LYS A 438 11.20 -15.21 10.78
CA LYS A 438 11.44 -14.79 9.38
C LYS A 438 10.24 -15.06 8.46
N GLY A 439 9.30 -15.91 8.87
CA GLY A 439 8.05 -16.22 8.18
C GLY A 439 6.85 -15.33 8.52
N PHE A 440 6.99 -14.30 9.36
CA PHE A 440 5.89 -13.44 9.82
C PHE A 440 5.00 -12.89 8.68
N PHE A 441 5.61 -12.46 7.57
CA PHE A 441 4.92 -11.84 6.43
C PHE A 441 3.97 -12.79 5.69
N PHE A 442 4.25 -14.09 5.76
CA PHE A 442 3.39 -15.15 5.23
C PHE A 442 2.22 -15.46 6.16
N LYS A 443 2.34 -15.09 7.44
CA LYS A 443 1.37 -15.44 8.50
C LYS A 443 0.41 -14.29 8.82
N THR A 444 0.62 -13.10 8.27
CA THR A 444 -0.22 -11.91 8.49
C THR A 444 -0.43 -11.12 7.19
N PRO A 445 -0.85 -11.79 6.10
CA PRO A 445 -0.98 -11.09 4.83
C PRO A 445 -2.00 -9.96 4.93
N SER A 446 -1.68 -8.84 4.31
CA SER A 446 -2.69 -7.91 3.82
C SER A 446 -2.45 -7.76 2.32
N TYR A 447 -3.53 -7.78 1.54
CA TYR A 447 -3.49 -7.25 0.20
C TYR A 447 -4.09 -5.85 0.28
N ASN A 448 -3.41 -4.89 -0.34
CA ASN A 448 -3.93 -3.56 -0.54
C ASN A 448 -3.69 -3.21 -2.00
N PHE A 449 -4.72 -2.68 -2.65
CA PHE A 449 -4.56 -2.15 -3.99
C PHE A 449 -3.74 -0.87 -3.89
N GLU A 450 -2.44 -0.98 -4.08
CA GLU A 450 -1.50 0.11 -3.90
C GLU A 450 -0.63 0.29 -5.14
N SER A 451 -0.90 1.38 -5.87
CA SER A 451 -0.12 1.80 -7.02
C SER A 451 1.19 2.48 -6.62
N SER A 452 1.32 3.01 -5.40
CA SER A 452 2.52 3.75 -4.97
C SER A 452 3.53 2.87 -4.24
N ILE A 453 4.79 2.89 -4.69
CA ILE A 453 5.88 2.22 -3.99
C ILE A 453 6.40 3.12 -2.86
N ARG A 454 6.25 2.70 -1.60
CA ARG A 454 6.70 3.43 -0.40
C ARG A 454 7.25 2.50 0.69
N PRO A 455 8.01 3.01 1.67
CA PRO A 455 8.33 2.24 2.88
C PRO A 455 7.06 1.76 3.58
N ILE A 456 7.15 0.60 4.23
CA ILE A 456 6.06 0.01 4.99
C ILE A 456 6.53 -0.17 6.44
N TYR A 457 5.86 0.46 7.39
CA TYR A 457 6.12 0.24 8.80
C TYR A 457 5.16 -0.83 9.36
N VAL A 458 5.72 -1.80 10.09
CA VAL A 458 4.99 -2.88 10.76
C VAL A 458 5.03 -2.67 12.27
N PRO A 459 3.95 -2.14 12.88
CA PRO A 459 3.95 -1.75 14.29
C PRO A 459 4.22 -2.89 15.26
N SER A 460 3.74 -4.11 14.98
CA SER A 460 3.91 -5.27 15.86
C SER A 460 5.37 -5.70 16.01
N MET A 461 6.19 -5.46 14.99
CA MET A 461 7.60 -5.84 14.95
C MET A 461 8.55 -4.64 15.14
N ASN A 462 8.01 -3.42 15.21
CA ASN A 462 8.78 -2.18 15.13
C ASN A 462 9.77 -2.18 13.94
N LEU A 463 9.30 -2.66 12.79
CA LEU A 463 10.10 -2.97 11.60
C LEU A 463 9.70 -2.07 10.43
N MET A 464 10.67 -1.38 9.86
CA MET A 464 10.53 -0.69 8.58
C MET A 464 10.98 -1.60 7.43
N ILE A 465 10.12 -1.75 6.43
CA ILE A 465 10.41 -2.52 5.23
C ILE A 465 10.60 -1.53 4.09
N LEU A 466 11.69 -1.70 3.35
CA LEU A 466 11.91 -1.03 2.08
C LEU A 466 11.63 -2.02 0.96
N PRO A 467 10.50 -1.91 0.24
CA PRO A 467 10.21 -2.78 -0.88
C PRO A 467 11.32 -2.67 -1.93
N PHE A 468 11.61 -3.78 -2.64
CA PHE A 468 12.68 -3.75 -3.66
C PHE A 468 12.46 -2.69 -4.74
N GLY A 469 11.19 -2.35 -5.03
CA GLY A 469 10.83 -1.30 -5.97
C GLY A 469 11.35 0.10 -5.62
N LEU A 470 11.84 0.35 -4.39
CA LEU A 470 12.51 1.61 -4.04
C LEU A 470 13.94 1.69 -4.58
N PHE A 471 14.57 0.58 -4.96
CA PHE A 471 15.98 0.56 -5.41
C PHE A 471 16.12 0.79 -6.92
N ARG A 472 15.42 1.81 -7.41
CA ARG A 472 15.48 2.30 -8.79
C ARG A 472 15.43 3.83 -8.85
N PRO A 473 15.89 4.46 -9.95
CA PRO A 473 15.70 5.87 -10.17
C PRO A 473 14.22 6.30 -10.04
N PRO A 474 13.92 7.46 -9.44
CA PRO A 474 14.87 8.46 -8.93
C PRO A 474 15.31 8.23 -7.48
N VAL A 475 14.86 7.14 -6.83
CA VAL A 475 15.07 6.95 -5.38
C VAL A 475 16.46 6.42 -5.06
N TYR A 476 16.91 5.39 -5.77
CA TYR A 476 18.22 4.78 -5.55
C TYR A 476 18.69 4.03 -6.80
N HIS A 477 19.98 3.92 -7.02
CA HIS A 477 20.58 3.03 -8.01
C HIS A 477 22.03 2.76 -7.58
N GLU A 478 22.61 1.58 -7.88
CA GLU A 478 23.99 1.29 -7.46
C GLU A 478 25.00 2.32 -8.01
N ASP A 479 24.82 2.74 -9.26
CA ASP A 479 25.60 3.79 -9.93
C ASP A 479 25.15 5.23 -9.65
N PHE A 480 24.20 5.47 -8.74
CA PHE A 480 23.95 6.85 -8.31
C PHE A 480 25.10 7.39 -7.46
N GLU A 481 25.43 8.66 -7.65
CA GLU A 481 26.25 9.42 -6.73
C GLU A 481 25.57 9.52 -5.36
N ASP A 482 26.37 9.53 -4.28
CA ASP A 482 25.85 9.48 -2.91
C ASP A 482 24.94 10.67 -2.59
N ILE A 483 25.13 11.82 -3.25
CA ILE A 483 24.20 12.96 -3.09
C ILE A 483 22.77 12.59 -3.47
N PHE A 484 22.55 11.82 -4.55
CA PHE A 484 21.20 11.42 -4.96
C PHE A 484 20.64 10.32 -4.05
N LYS A 485 21.47 9.35 -3.68
CA LYS A 485 21.10 8.28 -2.74
C LYS A 485 20.68 8.84 -1.37
N GLN A 486 21.49 9.75 -0.82
CA GLN A 486 21.27 10.33 0.50
C GLN A 486 20.12 11.34 0.50
N SER A 487 20.06 12.23 -0.50
CA SER A 487 18.96 13.19 -0.57
C SER A 487 17.62 12.49 -0.78
N SER A 488 17.53 11.42 -1.56
CA SER A 488 16.27 10.72 -1.79
C SER A 488 16.00 9.62 -0.75
N LEU A 489 16.68 8.47 -0.85
CA LEU A 489 16.35 7.30 -0.02
C LEU A 489 16.50 7.57 1.47
N ALA A 490 17.54 8.30 1.90
CA ALA A 490 17.75 8.60 3.32
C ALA A 490 16.69 9.56 3.87
N THR A 491 16.23 10.53 3.07
CA THR A 491 15.07 11.38 3.43
C THR A 491 13.80 10.55 3.55
N ILE A 492 13.55 9.64 2.60
CA ILE A 492 12.39 8.72 2.63
C ILE A 492 12.42 7.85 3.88
N MET A 493 13.59 7.30 4.25
CA MET A 493 13.77 6.55 5.50
C MET A 493 13.47 7.42 6.72
N GLY A 494 14.06 8.62 6.78
CA GLY A 494 13.90 9.54 7.90
C GLY A 494 12.44 9.97 8.11
N MET A 495 11.70 10.23 7.02
CA MET A 495 10.26 10.49 7.07
C MET A 495 9.48 9.24 7.50
N GLY A 496 9.78 8.08 6.92
CA GLY A 496 9.09 6.81 7.21
C GLY A 496 9.27 6.33 8.65
N MET A 497 10.31 6.75 9.37
CA MET A 497 10.48 6.43 10.80
C MET A 497 9.32 6.97 11.62
N PHE A 498 8.66 8.03 11.15
CA PHE A 498 7.54 8.62 11.87
C PHE A 498 6.22 7.85 11.72
N ASP A 499 6.15 6.87 10.81
CA ASP A 499 5.01 5.97 10.72
C ASP A 499 4.83 5.14 12.00
N ALA A 500 5.92 4.95 12.76
CA ALA A 500 5.89 4.35 14.10
C ALA A 500 5.06 5.11 15.14
N PHE A 501 4.75 6.38 14.84
CA PHE A 501 4.05 7.30 15.72
C PHE A 501 2.69 7.72 15.18
N LEU A 502 2.35 7.36 13.93
CA LEU A 502 1.01 7.52 13.39
C LEU A 502 0.01 6.73 14.25
N SER A 503 -1.14 7.32 14.55
CA SER A 503 -2.19 6.74 15.41
C SER A 503 -1.93 6.80 16.93
N THR A 504 -1.00 7.64 17.38
CA THR A 504 -0.88 7.98 18.81
C THR A 504 -2.00 8.95 19.21
N LYS A 505 -2.76 8.62 20.27
CA LYS A 505 -3.99 9.34 20.64
C LYS A 505 -3.79 10.83 20.91
N ASP A 506 -2.59 11.20 21.35
CA ASP A 506 -2.26 12.55 21.80
C ASP A 506 -1.62 13.42 20.71
N PHE A 507 -1.38 12.88 19.50
CA PHE A 507 -0.68 13.58 18.43
C PHE A 507 -1.44 13.48 17.10
N PRO A 508 -1.98 14.59 16.56
CA PRO A 508 -2.66 14.58 15.27
C PRO A 508 -1.75 14.05 14.15
N ASN A 509 -2.24 13.12 13.34
CA ASN A 509 -1.46 12.50 12.26
C ASN A 509 -0.87 13.53 11.27
N GLU A 510 -1.56 14.67 11.05
CA GLU A 510 -1.06 15.75 10.19
C GLU A 510 0.21 16.39 10.77
N ASP A 511 0.24 16.60 12.08
CA ASP A 511 1.41 17.16 12.77
C ASP A 511 2.57 16.16 12.75
N VAL A 512 2.29 14.85 12.89
CA VAL A 512 3.33 13.80 12.74
C VAL A 512 3.96 13.89 11.36
N LYS A 513 3.16 14.03 10.30
CA LYS A 513 3.65 14.13 8.91
C LYS A 513 4.48 15.38 8.68
N LYS A 514 4.07 16.53 9.23
CA LYS A 514 4.84 17.78 9.18
C LYS A 514 6.18 17.65 9.90
N LEU A 515 6.17 17.06 11.10
CA LEU A 515 7.38 16.78 11.88
C LEU A 515 8.32 15.83 11.14
N ALA A 516 7.76 14.76 10.55
CA ALA A 516 8.49 13.81 9.72
C ALA A 516 9.19 14.50 8.55
N GLY A 517 8.49 15.41 7.87
CA GLY A 517 9.04 16.18 6.76
C GLY A 517 10.23 17.05 7.17
N VAL A 518 10.12 17.77 8.29
CA VAL A 518 11.21 18.62 8.82
C VAL A 518 12.39 17.76 9.27
N ILE A 519 12.16 16.83 10.20
CA ILE A 519 13.25 16.09 10.86
C ILE A 519 13.88 15.08 9.91
N GLY A 520 13.09 14.38 9.09
CA GLY A 520 13.60 13.42 8.11
C GLY A 520 14.52 14.09 7.08
N LEU A 521 14.10 15.24 6.54
CA LEU A 521 14.90 16.01 5.58
C LEU A 521 16.16 16.61 6.21
N HIS A 522 16.06 17.15 7.44
CA HIS A 522 17.23 17.64 8.19
C HIS A 522 18.23 16.52 8.45
N ALA A 523 17.77 15.37 8.93
CA ALA A 523 18.63 14.24 9.27
C ALA A 523 19.44 13.76 8.05
N ALA A 524 18.78 13.63 6.90
CA ALA A 524 19.45 13.26 5.65
C ALA A 524 20.47 14.31 5.20
N PHE A 525 20.09 15.59 5.25
CA PHE A 525 20.98 16.70 4.91
C PHE A 525 22.24 16.72 5.78
N GLU A 526 22.06 16.64 7.10
CA GLU A 526 23.16 16.66 8.07
C GLU A 526 24.07 15.44 7.93
N VAL A 527 23.51 14.23 7.80
CA VAL A 527 24.31 13.01 7.61
C VAL A 527 25.19 13.13 6.36
N PHE A 528 24.63 13.62 5.25
CA PHE A 528 25.38 13.78 4.02
C PHE A 528 26.46 14.87 4.15
N PHE A 529 26.09 16.12 4.43
CA PHE A 529 27.04 17.23 4.40
C PHE A 529 28.07 17.21 5.54
N SER A 530 27.78 16.61 6.69
CA SER A 530 28.77 16.46 7.77
C SER A 530 29.83 15.39 7.48
N SER A 531 29.53 14.47 6.56
CA SER A 531 30.45 13.38 6.16
C SER A 531 31.39 13.78 5.02
N LEU A 532 30.99 14.77 4.20
CA LEU A 532 31.71 15.18 2.99
C LEU A 532 33.10 15.77 3.27
N GLN A 533 34.09 15.25 2.54
CA GLN A 533 35.44 15.81 2.49
C GLN A 533 35.58 16.89 1.39
N SER A 534 36.61 17.72 1.50
CA SER A 534 36.84 18.83 0.55
C SER A 534 37.09 18.36 -0.89
N GLU A 535 37.73 17.19 -1.04
CA GLU A 535 37.97 16.54 -2.32
C GLU A 535 36.66 16.08 -2.98
N GLU A 536 35.73 15.55 -2.18
CA GLU A 536 34.42 15.08 -2.66
C GLU A 536 33.54 16.24 -3.10
N ILE A 537 33.52 17.34 -2.33
CA ILE A 537 32.84 18.58 -2.73
C ILE A 537 33.39 19.04 -4.08
N SER A 538 34.71 19.12 -4.23
CA SER A 538 35.34 19.55 -5.49
C SER A 538 34.99 18.64 -6.67
N ARG A 539 34.88 17.32 -6.42
CA ARG A 539 34.45 16.33 -7.41
C ARG A 539 33.00 16.59 -7.86
N TYR A 540 32.07 16.79 -6.92
CA TYR A 540 30.67 17.06 -7.24
C TYR A 540 30.49 18.38 -8.00
N LEU A 541 31.18 19.44 -7.57
CA LEU A 541 31.12 20.73 -8.27
C LEU A 541 31.60 20.59 -9.72
N THR A 542 32.68 19.85 -9.95
CA THR A 542 33.19 19.58 -11.30
C THR A 542 32.23 18.72 -12.12
N MET A 543 31.67 17.67 -11.52
CA MET A 543 30.78 16.73 -12.20
C MET A 543 29.49 17.38 -12.70
N PHE A 544 28.87 18.23 -11.87
CA PHE A 544 27.59 18.89 -12.19
C PHE A 544 27.76 20.31 -12.75
N GLY A 545 29.00 20.80 -12.88
CA GLY A 545 29.30 22.13 -13.41
C GLY A 545 28.91 23.28 -12.47
N PHE A 546 28.88 23.02 -11.16
CA PHE A 546 28.58 24.01 -10.15
C PHE A 546 29.80 24.85 -9.77
N THR A 547 29.55 26.08 -9.36
CA THR A 547 30.58 27.04 -8.95
C THR A 547 30.69 27.19 -7.44
N SER A 548 29.72 26.66 -6.69
CA SER A 548 29.62 26.85 -5.24
C SER A 548 28.99 25.66 -4.52
N LEU A 549 29.35 25.49 -3.24
CA LEU A 549 28.68 24.54 -2.34
C LEU A 549 27.17 24.84 -2.19
N HIS A 550 26.77 26.09 -2.38
CA HIS A 550 25.36 26.50 -2.32
C HIS A 550 24.53 25.83 -3.41
N GLU A 551 25.01 25.78 -4.66
CA GLU A 551 24.34 25.06 -5.75
C GLU A 551 24.23 23.55 -5.47
N LEU A 552 25.25 22.97 -4.84
CA LEU A 552 25.21 21.56 -4.40
C LEU A 552 24.13 21.33 -3.33
N LYS A 553 24.02 22.23 -2.34
CA LYS A 553 22.94 22.20 -1.34
C LYS A 553 21.56 22.37 -1.97
N GLN A 554 21.42 23.26 -2.97
CA GLN A 554 20.16 23.43 -3.70
C GLN A 554 19.74 22.15 -4.42
N MET A 555 20.69 21.49 -5.10
CA MET A 555 20.43 20.22 -5.78
C MET A 555 20.03 19.12 -4.79
N PHE A 556 20.63 19.08 -3.60
CA PHE A 556 20.22 18.15 -2.53
C PHE A 556 18.72 18.29 -2.23
N PHE A 557 18.24 19.52 -1.96
CA PHE A 557 16.82 19.74 -1.65
C PHE A 557 15.89 19.46 -2.83
N LEU A 558 16.31 19.77 -4.07
CA LEU A 558 15.54 19.43 -5.26
C LEU A 558 15.35 17.93 -5.40
N ASN A 559 16.42 17.14 -5.23
CA ASN A 559 16.33 15.70 -5.33
C ASN A 559 15.55 15.09 -4.16
N ALA A 560 15.71 15.63 -2.95
CA ALA A 560 15.05 15.11 -1.75
C ALA A 560 13.53 15.16 -1.81
N ILE A 561 12.97 16.17 -2.48
CA ILE A 561 11.52 16.29 -2.64
C ILE A 561 11.01 15.68 -3.96
N HIS A 562 11.90 15.22 -4.86
CA HIS A 562 11.47 14.77 -6.18
C HIS A 562 10.51 13.58 -6.11
N TYR A 563 10.71 12.67 -5.16
CA TYR A 563 9.79 11.56 -4.87
C TYR A 563 8.37 12.02 -4.49
N LYS A 564 8.21 13.28 -4.07
CA LYS A 564 6.92 13.91 -3.71
C LYS A 564 6.27 14.66 -4.88
N CYS A 565 6.90 14.70 -6.06
CA CYS A 565 6.30 15.35 -7.21
C CYS A 565 5.12 14.55 -7.77
N GLU A 566 4.05 15.27 -8.11
CA GLU A 566 2.79 14.71 -8.59
C GLU A 566 2.00 15.76 -9.38
N TRP A 567 0.89 15.34 -9.98
CA TRP A 567 0.07 16.21 -10.83
C TRP A 567 -0.85 17.14 -10.02
N TYR A 568 -1.34 16.69 -8.87
CA TYR A 568 -2.40 17.38 -8.11
C TYR A 568 -1.92 18.08 -6.83
N SER A 569 -0.61 18.11 -6.55
CA SER A 569 -0.01 18.87 -5.45
C SER A 569 -0.54 18.54 -4.04
N GLY A 570 -1.00 17.31 -3.78
CA GLY A 570 -1.43 16.84 -2.46
C GLY A 570 -0.34 16.83 -1.38
N ASP A 571 0.93 16.72 -1.74
CA ASP A 571 2.08 16.79 -0.82
C ASP A 571 2.66 18.22 -0.65
N ALA A 572 2.09 19.22 -1.33
CA ALA A 572 2.64 20.59 -1.34
C ALA A 572 2.70 21.22 0.06
N ASP A 573 1.67 21.03 0.88
CA ASP A 573 1.62 21.59 2.23
C ASP A 573 2.72 21.01 3.13
N ILE A 574 2.99 19.71 3.03
CA ILE A 574 4.03 19.04 3.82
C ILE A 574 5.42 19.51 3.36
N VAL A 575 5.67 19.58 2.05
CA VAL A 575 6.96 20.02 1.48
C VAL A 575 7.26 21.49 1.82
N ASN A 576 6.27 22.36 1.65
CA ASN A 576 6.43 23.79 1.95
C ASN A 576 6.54 24.04 3.45
N PHE A 577 5.82 23.27 4.29
CA PHE A 577 6.00 23.32 5.73
C PHE A 577 7.42 22.90 6.13
N ALA A 578 7.92 21.77 5.60
CA ALA A 578 9.25 21.28 5.92
C ALA A 578 10.33 22.33 5.59
N THR A 579 10.33 22.80 4.35
CA THR A 579 11.36 23.72 3.85
C THR A 579 11.33 25.11 4.50
N SER A 580 10.15 25.65 4.81
CA SER A 580 10.05 26.93 5.53
C SER A 580 10.55 26.85 6.98
N ASN A 581 10.50 25.66 7.59
CA ASN A 581 10.95 25.42 8.96
C ASN A 581 12.40 24.92 9.06
N LEU A 582 13.09 24.70 7.94
CA LEU A 582 14.50 24.25 7.91
C LEU A 582 15.48 25.42 7.74
N SER A 583 16.43 25.56 8.68
CA SER A 583 17.54 26.53 8.57
C SER A 583 18.43 26.22 7.38
N ASP A 584 18.70 24.94 7.16
CA ASP A 584 19.62 24.48 6.12
C ASP A 584 19.09 24.83 4.72
N PHE A 585 17.76 24.72 4.55
CA PHE A 585 17.06 25.15 3.34
C PHE A 585 17.13 26.68 3.18
N THR A 586 16.87 27.42 4.25
CA THR A 586 16.90 28.89 4.25
C THR A 586 18.29 29.43 3.86
N GLU A 587 19.36 28.79 4.33
CA GLU A 587 20.74 29.09 3.94
C GLU A 587 21.00 28.69 2.48
N ALA A 588 20.54 27.52 2.05
CA ALA A 588 20.73 27.00 0.69
C ALA A 588 19.97 27.76 -0.40
N TYR A 589 18.95 28.55 -0.05
CA TYR A 589 18.18 29.36 -1.02
C TYR A 589 18.18 30.87 -0.71
N ASP A 590 18.98 31.33 0.26
CA ASP A 590 19.07 32.74 0.68
C ASP A 590 17.69 33.35 0.99
N CYS A 591 16.88 32.65 1.79
CA CYS A 591 15.51 33.08 2.13
C CYS A 591 15.49 34.19 3.20
N LYS A 592 15.81 35.42 2.78
CA LYS A 592 16.00 36.61 3.66
C LYS A 592 14.82 36.94 4.58
N LEU A 593 13.58 36.74 4.12
CA LEU A 593 12.38 37.05 4.91
C LEU A 593 12.19 36.06 6.07
N ASN A 594 12.50 34.78 5.86
CA ASN A 594 12.40 33.74 6.89
C ASN A 594 13.48 33.94 7.97
N ASN A 595 14.68 34.36 7.56
CA ASN A 595 15.73 34.78 8.49
C ASN A 595 15.30 35.96 9.39
N PHE A 596 14.57 36.92 8.83
CA PHE A 596 14.06 38.07 9.59
C PHE A 596 12.96 37.67 10.59
N MET A 597 12.03 36.80 10.20
CA MET A 597 10.95 36.34 11.08
C MET A 597 11.46 35.49 12.26
N ARG A 598 12.55 34.74 12.10
CA ARG A 598 13.19 33.94 13.19
C ARG A 598 13.92 34.79 14.25
N MET A 599 14.10 36.09 14.00
CA MET A 599 14.70 37.02 14.98
C MET A 599 13.67 37.57 15.98
N PHE A 600 12.39 37.27 15.79
CA PHE A 600 11.27 37.61 16.66
C PHE A 600 10.63 36.34 17.20
#